data_AF-A0A7V7VPV1-F1
#
_entry.id   AF-A0A7V7VPV1-F1
#
_cell.length_a   1.000
_cell.length_b   1.000
_cell.length_c   1.000
_cell.angle_alpha   90.00
_cell.angle_beta   90.00
_cell.angle_gamma   90.00
#
_symmetry.space_group_name_H-M   'P 1'
#
loop_
_entity.id
_entity.type
_entity.pdbx_description
1 polymer ?
#
loop_
_entity_poly.entity_id
_entity_poly.type
_entity_poly.pdbx_seq_one_letter_code
_entity_poly.pdbx_strand_id
1 'polypeptide(L)'
;MHLHDTQNQKDDRQLSIDRVGVKNLRYPIEIRDRPPGAGKDEALSSQSTVALIQLTVDLPHHFKGTHMSRFVEVLNSHGSILHVLNIRDILEQLLVKLDSEQAHVDFEFPFFIKKAAPVTQATALIDYNVCFKATLTKKNREARAAFDFVVTVVVPVTTLCPCSKAISQSGAHNQRGQVTFSVRCARTMWIEEMIRLVEDSASCELYTLLKRPDEKFVTEHAYENPVFVEDLVRNIAQRAEANSNILWYRIEAENFESIHNHNAYALIEKKGARPHS
;
A
#
# COMPACT_ATOMS: atom_id res chain seq x y z
N MET A 1 -1.72 46.56 7.29
CA MET A 1 -0.31 46.16 7.14
C MET A 1 -0.24 45.26 5.91
N HIS A 2 0.45 45.68 4.85
CA HIS A 2 0.59 44.90 3.62
C HIS A 2 1.67 43.84 3.84
N LEU A 3 1.28 42.57 3.98
CA LEU A 3 2.24 41.47 4.07
C LEU A 3 2.75 41.15 2.66
N HIS A 4 4.05 40.89 2.54
CA HIS A 4 4.69 40.64 1.26
C HIS A 4 4.59 39.15 0.89
N ASP A 5 3.99 38.84 -0.25
CA ASP A 5 3.86 37.48 -0.76
C ASP A 5 5.10 37.10 -1.59
N THR A 6 6.08 36.52 -0.90
CA THR A 6 7.34 36.08 -1.53
C THR A 6 7.17 34.84 -2.40
N GLN A 7 6.10 34.06 -2.21
CA GLN A 7 5.90 32.78 -2.90
C GLN A 7 5.40 32.99 -4.33
N ASN A 8 4.58 34.03 -4.53
CA ASN A 8 4.12 34.47 -5.84
C ASN A 8 5.13 35.34 -6.62
N GLN A 9 6.34 35.54 -6.09
CA GLN A 9 7.40 36.20 -6.86
C GLN A 9 7.86 35.33 -8.02
N LYS A 10 8.33 35.99 -9.08
CA LYS A 10 8.94 35.31 -10.21
C LYS A 10 10.24 34.63 -9.80
N ASP A 11 10.46 33.43 -10.33
CA ASP A 11 11.74 32.74 -10.29
C ASP A 11 12.42 32.74 -11.67
N ASP A 12 13.69 33.12 -11.71
CA ASP A 12 14.45 33.27 -12.96
C ASP A 12 15.34 32.06 -13.28
N ARG A 13 15.41 31.05 -12.39
CA ARG A 13 16.28 29.88 -12.57
C ARG A 13 15.82 28.91 -13.66
N GLN A 14 14.58 29.07 -14.15
CA GLN A 14 13.97 28.22 -15.19
C GLN A 14 13.96 26.72 -14.84
N LEU A 15 13.83 26.39 -13.55
CA LEU A 15 13.72 25.02 -13.06
C LEU A 15 12.33 24.79 -12.48
N SER A 16 11.56 23.87 -13.06
CA SER A 16 10.34 23.36 -12.45
C SER A 16 10.65 22.43 -11.28
N ILE A 17 9.73 22.33 -10.32
CA ILE A 17 9.82 21.33 -9.24
C ILE A 17 8.77 20.26 -9.49
N ASP A 18 9.20 19.00 -9.61
CA ASP A 18 8.30 17.89 -9.90
C ASP A 18 7.25 17.67 -8.81
N ARG A 19 7.65 17.78 -7.53
CA ARG A 19 6.75 17.66 -6.37
C ARG A 19 7.17 18.59 -5.24
N VAL A 20 6.26 19.46 -4.82
CA VAL A 20 6.41 20.32 -3.63
C VAL A 20 5.13 20.28 -2.79
N GLY A 21 5.26 20.30 -1.46
CA GLY A 21 4.12 20.32 -0.56
C GLY A 21 4.48 19.90 0.87
N VAL A 22 3.56 19.20 1.52
CA VAL A 22 3.67 18.75 2.92
C VAL A 22 3.82 17.24 3.01
N LYS A 23 4.61 16.77 3.99
CA LYS A 23 4.88 15.35 4.23
C LYS A 23 4.82 15.04 5.73
N ASN A 24 4.49 13.79 6.08
CA ASN A 24 4.39 13.29 7.46
C ASN A 24 3.30 14.00 8.29
N LEU A 25 2.22 14.45 7.64
CA LEU A 25 1.06 14.98 8.34
C LEU A 25 0.23 13.83 8.89
N ARG A 26 0.09 13.73 10.22
CA ARG A 26 -0.77 12.73 10.85
C ARG A 26 -2.23 13.18 10.81
N TYR A 27 -3.12 12.31 10.33
CA TYR A 27 -4.54 12.63 10.24
C TYR A 27 -5.43 11.41 10.53
N PRO A 28 -6.56 11.56 11.25
CA PRO A 28 -7.54 10.49 11.43
C PRO A 28 -8.24 10.15 10.11
N ILE A 29 -8.31 8.87 9.78
CA ILE A 29 -9.02 8.40 8.60
C ILE A 29 -9.95 7.24 8.94
N GLU A 30 -10.95 7.03 8.09
CA GLU A 30 -11.84 5.88 8.15
C GLU A 30 -11.72 5.07 6.85
N ILE A 31 -11.45 3.78 7.01
CA ILE A 31 -11.30 2.80 5.93
C ILE A 31 -12.49 1.85 5.96
N ARG A 32 -13.09 1.58 4.80
CA ARG A 32 -14.07 0.48 4.71
C ARG A 32 -13.34 -0.85 4.76
N ASP A 33 -13.80 -1.74 5.63
CA ASP A 33 -13.30 -3.11 5.74
C ASP A 33 -14.41 -4.10 5.37
N ARG A 34 -13.99 -5.30 4.96
CA ARG A 34 -14.85 -6.43 4.68
C ARG A 34 -14.45 -7.58 5.61
N PRO A 35 -15.26 -7.92 6.61
CA PRO A 35 -14.90 -8.96 7.56
C PRO A 35 -14.67 -10.33 6.87
N PRO A 36 -13.78 -11.19 7.41
CA PRO A 36 -13.54 -12.51 6.86
C PRO A 36 -14.83 -13.35 6.78
N GLY A 37 -15.13 -13.91 5.60
CA GLY A 37 -16.33 -14.72 5.38
C GLY A 37 -17.58 -13.95 4.95
N ALA A 38 -17.53 -12.62 4.87
CA ALA A 38 -18.67 -11.82 4.44
C ALA A 38 -19.08 -12.12 3.00
N GLY A 39 -20.34 -12.53 2.82
CA GLY A 39 -20.97 -12.65 1.51
C GLY A 39 -21.18 -11.30 0.83
N LYS A 40 -21.59 -11.30 -0.45
CA LYS A 40 -21.86 -10.05 -1.21
C LYS A 40 -22.93 -9.15 -0.58
N ASP A 41 -23.76 -9.71 0.30
CA ASP A 41 -24.94 -9.05 0.89
C ASP A 41 -24.77 -8.69 2.38
N GLU A 42 -23.59 -8.87 2.98
CA GLU A 42 -23.33 -8.47 4.37
C GLU A 42 -22.92 -7.00 4.48
N ALA A 43 -23.32 -6.35 5.58
CA ALA A 43 -23.06 -4.94 5.83
C ALA A 43 -21.55 -4.66 5.90
N LEU A 44 -21.08 -3.75 5.05
CA LEU A 44 -19.73 -3.20 5.10
C LEU A 44 -19.50 -2.56 6.48
N SER A 45 -18.39 -2.90 7.13
CA SER A 45 -17.94 -2.22 8.34
C SER A 45 -16.93 -1.12 8.00
N SER A 46 -16.51 -0.37 9.01
CA SER A 46 -15.44 0.61 8.88
C SER A 46 -14.44 0.51 10.04
N GLN A 47 -13.19 0.82 9.74
CA GLN A 47 -12.07 0.88 10.68
C GLN A 47 -11.52 2.29 10.73
N SER A 48 -11.49 2.87 11.92
CA SER A 48 -10.80 4.13 12.20
C SER A 48 -9.31 3.88 12.48
N THR A 49 -8.45 4.63 11.82
CA THR A 49 -6.99 4.56 11.99
C THR A 49 -6.36 5.95 11.85
N VAL A 50 -5.05 6.05 12.02
CA VAL A 50 -4.29 7.30 11.80
C VAL A 50 -3.36 7.09 10.61
N ALA A 51 -3.45 7.97 9.63
CA ALA A 51 -2.57 7.97 8.47
C ALA A 51 -1.45 8.99 8.57
N LEU A 52 -0.29 8.65 8.02
CA LEU A 52 0.72 9.60 7.56
C LEU A 52 0.37 10.02 6.14
N ILE A 53 0.19 11.32 5.94
CA ILE A 53 -0.22 11.90 4.67
C ILE A 53 0.92 12.72 4.08
N GLN A 54 1.16 12.53 2.78
CA GLN A 54 1.96 13.42 1.94
C GLN A 54 1.06 14.00 0.86
N LEU A 55 1.00 15.33 0.77
CA LEU A 55 0.26 16.07 -0.26
C LEU A 55 1.24 16.93 -1.03
N THR A 56 1.28 16.80 -2.34
CA THR A 56 2.22 17.53 -3.19
C THR A 56 1.60 17.90 -4.52
N VAL A 57 2.09 18.96 -5.13
CA VAL A 57 1.75 19.36 -6.51
C VAL A 57 3.03 19.64 -7.29
N ASP A 58 2.96 19.71 -8.63
CA ASP A 58 4.07 20.25 -9.42
C ASP A 58 4.08 21.78 -9.32
N LEU A 59 5.28 22.37 -9.40
CA LEU A 59 5.48 23.81 -9.38
C LEU A 59 6.13 24.26 -10.69
N PRO A 60 5.43 25.08 -11.50
CA PRO A 60 6.01 25.68 -12.70
C PRO A 60 7.23 26.54 -12.38
N HIS A 61 8.18 26.59 -13.32
CA HIS A 61 9.46 27.26 -13.16
C HIS A 61 9.38 28.79 -12.88
N HIS A 62 8.21 29.41 -13.12
CA HIS A 62 8.02 30.84 -12.95
C HIS A 62 7.52 31.24 -11.56
N PHE A 63 7.13 30.26 -10.72
CA PHE A 63 6.79 30.50 -9.32
C PHE A 63 8.00 30.26 -8.43
N LYS A 64 8.25 31.17 -7.48
CA LYS A 64 9.32 31.01 -6.48
C LYS A 64 8.96 30.00 -5.39
N GLY A 65 7.68 29.81 -5.08
CA GLY A 65 7.24 28.83 -4.09
C GLY A 65 5.75 28.55 -4.14
N THR A 66 5.34 27.46 -3.46
CA THR A 66 3.93 27.11 -3.26
C THR A 66 3.41 27.59 -1.90
N HIS A 67 2.10 27.78 -1.79
CA HIS A 67 1.44 28.22 -0.55
C HIS A 67 1.15 27.03 0.37
N MET A 68 2.07 26.73 1.29
CA MET A 68 2.05 25.52 2.13
C MET A 68 0.78 25.35 3.00
N SER A 69 0.19 26.44 3.50
CA SER A 69 -1.03 26.35 4.32
C SER A 69 -2.22 25.78 3.54
N ARG A 70 -2.26 26.03 2.22
CA ARG A 70 -3.39 25.62 1.36
C ARG A 70 -3.56 24.09 1.32
N PHE A 71 -2.48 23.32 1.47
CA PHE A 71 -2.58 21.86 1.56
C PHE A 71 -3.39 21.41 2.77
N VAL A 72 -3.10 22.00 3.94
CA VAL A 72 -3.79 21.68 5.20
C VAL A 72 -5.22 22.23 5.17
N GLU A 73 -5.45 23.40 4.57
CA GLU A 73 -6.79 23.94 4.36
C GLU A 73 -7.67 23.04 3.49
N VAL A 74 -7.12 22.48 2.39
CA VAL A 74 -7.86 21.50 1.58
C VAL A 74 -8.22 20.29 2.44
N LEU A 75 -7.24 19.71 3.13
CA LEU A 75 -7.49 18.52 3.95
C LEU A 75 -8.57 18.75 5.00
N ASN A 76 -8.50 19.87 5.74
CA ASN A 76 -9.47 20.22 6.78
C ASN A 76 -10.88 20.51 6.24
N SER A 77 -11.00 20.89 4.96
CA SER A 77 -12.32 21.11 4.35
C SER A 77 -13.13 19.81 4.19
N HIS A 78 -12.48 18.65 4.28
CA HIS A 78 -13.12 17.33 4.23
C HIS A 78 -13.51 16.78 5.62
N GLY A 79 -13.44 17.60 6.66
CA GLY A 79 -13.82 17.24 8.03
C GLY A 79 -12.69 16.61 8.84
N SER A 80 -12.98 16.31 10.10
CA SER A 80 -11.98 15.78 11.06
C SER A 80 -11.59 14.32 10.85
N ILE A 81 -12.33 13.60 9.99
CA ILE A 81 -12.08 12.21 9.62
C ILE A 81 -12.17 12.13 8.10
N LEU A 82 -11.10 11.68 7.45
CA LEU A 82 -11.10 11.52 6.00
C LEU A 82 -11.62 10.14 5.61
N HIS A 83 -12.56 10.11 4.68
CA HIS A 83 -12.94 8.89 3.99
C HIS A 83 -12.14 8.77 2.69
N VAL A 84 -11.59 7.59 2.41
CA VAL A 84 -10.74 7.33 1.23
C VAL A 84 -11.47 7.52 -0.10
N LEU A 85 -12.81 7.48 -0.08
CA LEU A 85 -13.62 7.83 -1.25
C LEU A 85 -13.43 9.29 -1.70
N ASN A 86 -12.99 10.16 -0.80
CA ASN A 86 -12.80 11.59 -1.06
C ASN A 86 -11.42 11.92 -1.65
N ILE A 87 -10.54 10.92 -1.89
CA ILE A 87 -9.18 11.15 -2.40
C ILE A 87 -9.19 11.96 -3.70
N ARG A 88 -10.11 11.65 -4.61
CA ARG A 88 -10.22 12.37 -5.88
C ARG A 88 -10.57 13.85 -5.65
N ASP A 89 -11.55 14.12 -4.79
CA ASP A 89 -12.01 15.47 -4.50
C ASP A 89 -10.92 16.30 -3.81
N ILE A 90 -10.13 15.69 -2.92
CA ILE A 90 -8.94 16.31 -2.31
C ILE A 90 -7.96 16.75 -3.39
N LEU A 91 -7.66 15.87 -4.34
CA LEU A 91 -6.74 16.18 -5.44
C LEU A 91 -7.29 17.28 -6.37
N GLU A 92 -8.58 17.23 -6.72
CA GLU A 92 -9.23 18.26 -7.54
C GLU A 92 -9.17 19.64 -6.86
N GLN A 93 -9.39 19.70 -5.54
CA GLN A 93 -9.25 20.95 -4.78
C GLN A 93 -7.81 21.45 -4.70
N LEU A 94 -6.82 20.55 -4.53
CA LEU A 94 -5.41 20.93 -4.55
C LEU A 94 -5.03 21.57 -5.88
N LEU A 95 -5.41 20.94 -7.00
CA LEU A 95 -5.17 21.43 -8.35
C LEU A 95 -5.75 22.83 -8.60
N VAL A 96 -6.91 23.14 -8.01
CA VAL A 96 -7.56 24.45 -8.12
C VAL A 96 -6.92 25.47 -7.17
N LYS A 97 -6.77 25.14 -5.89
CA LYS A 97 -6.23 26.08 -4.88
C LYS A 97 -4.76 26.43 -5.08
N LEU A 98 -3.98 25.54 -5.67
CA LEU A 98 -2.54 25.70 -5.85
C LEU A 98 -2.15 26.02 -7.31
N ASP A 99 -3.14 26.16 -8.20
CA ASP A 99 -2.96 26.46 -9.63
C ASP A 99 -1.86 25.60 -10.29
N SER A 100 -2.04 24.29 -10.20
CA SER A 100 -1.05 23.31 -10.62
C SER A 100 -1.63 22.31 -11.64
N GLU A 101 -0.80 21.61 -12.41
CA GLU A 101 -1.24 20.66 -13.43
C GLU A 101 -1.44 19.25 -12.87
N GLN A 102 -0.68 18.90 -11.83
CA GLN A 102 -0.65 17.60 -11.19
C GLN A 102 -0.72 17.75 -9.67
N ALA A 103 -1.56 16.92 -9.07
CA ALA A 103 -1.62 16.76 -7.63
C ALA A 103 -1.39 15.29 -7.27
N HIS A 104 -0.71 15.07 -6.16
CA HIS A 104 -0.43 13.74 -5.64
C HIS A 104 -0.77 13.69 -4.16
N VAL A 105 -1.32 12.55 -3.75
CA VAL A 105 -1.51 12.23 -2.35
C VAL A 105 -1.06 10.81 -2.07
N ASP A 106 -0.29 10.67 -0.98
CA ASP A 106 0.11 9.37 -0.44
C ASP A 106 -0.47 9.29 0.99
N PHE A 107 -1.28 8.26 1.24
CA PHE A 107 -1.74 7.88 2.58
C PHE A 107 -1.02 6.61 3.00
N GLU A 108 -0.43 6.57 4.19
CA GLU A 108 0.15 5.36 4.78
C GLU A 108 -0.44 5.14 6.17
N PHE A 109 -0.98 3.96 6.44
CA PHE A 109 -1.68 3.66 7.69
C PHE A 109 -1.62 2.17 8.04
N PRO A 110 -1.71 1.82 9.34
CA PRO A 110 -1.93 0.44 9.74
C PRO A 110 -3.38 0.04 9.49
N PHE A 111 -3.56 -1.19 9.01
CA PHE A 111 -4.84 -1.84 8.78
C PHE A 111 -4.89 -3.15 9.56
N PHE A 112 -5.98 -3.42 10.26
CA PHE A 112 -6.09 -4.58 11.13
C PHE A 112 -7.12 -5.59 10.62
N ILE A 113 -6.74 -6.87 10.63
CA ILE A 113 -7.66 -7.98 10.37
C ILE A 113 -7.77 -8.85 11.62
N LYS A 114 -8.99 -9.26 11.96
CA LYS A 114 -9.21 -10.28 12.98
C LYS A 114 -8.97 -11.67 12.37
N LYS A 115 -7.97 -12.39 12.86
CA LYS A 115 -7.64 -13.75 12.40
C LYS A 115 -7.86 -14.77 13.49
N ALA A 116 -8.38 -15.93 13.10
CA ALA A 116 -8.55 -17.09 13.96
C ALA A 116 -7.35 -18.04 13.80
N ALA A 117 -6.81 -18.52 14.92
CA ALA A 117 -5.75 -19.52 14.91
C ALA A 117 -6.20 -20.82 14.21
N PRO A 118 -5.32 -21.51 13.47
CA PRO A 118 -5.71 -22.57 12.54
C PRO A 118 -6.32 -23.80 13.22
N VAL A 119 -5.96 -24.10 14.47
CA VAL A 119 -6.44 -25.28 15.19
C VAL A 119 -7.43 -24.90 16.28
N THR A 120 -7.04 -24.01 17.19
CA THR A 120 -7.85 -23.64 18.35
C THR A 120 -8.92 -22.60 18.05
N GLN A 121 -8.85 -21.95 16.87
CA GLN A 121 -9.75 -20.85 16.47
C GLN A 121 -9.72 -19.65 17.43
N ALA A 122 -8.69 -19.56 18.29
CA ALA A 122 -8.48 -18.39 19.14
C ALA A 122 -8.25 -17.16 18.25
N THR A 123 -9.04 -16.10 18.45
CA THR A 123 -8.99 -14.93 17.57
C THR A 123 -8.16 -13.79 18.15
N ALA A 124 -7.36 -13.14 17.33
CA ALA A 124 -6.66 -11.90 17.66
C ALA A 124 -6.59 -10.98 16.45
N LEU A 125 -6.32 -9.69 16.69
CA LEU A 125 -6.02 -8.74 15.62
C LEU A 125 -4.57 -8.90 15.18
N ILE A 126 -4.32 -8.79 13.88
CA ILE A 126 -2.99 -8.63 13.27
C ILE A 126 -3.00 -7.37 12.42
N ASP A 127 -1.88 -6.67 12.39
CA ASP A 127 -1.68 -5.44 11.63
C ASP A 127 -0.91 -5.66 10.32
N TYR A 128 -1.24 -4.84 9.33
CA TYR A 128 -0.58 -4.72 8.05
C TYR A 128 -0.38 -3.24 7.72
N ASN A 129 0.71 -2.90 7.04
CA ASN A 129 0.86 -1.54 6.54
C ASN A 129 0.20 -1.43 5.15
N VAL A 130 -0.60 -0.39 4.96
CA VAL A 130 -1.28 -0.10 3.70
C VAL A 130 -0.87 1.28 3.22
N CYS A 131 -0.65 1.42 1.93
CA CYS A 131 -0.42 2.70 1.29
C CYS A 131 -1.37 2.91 0.11
N PHE A 132 -2.02 4.07 0.07
CA PHE A 132 -2.77 4.55 -1.08
C PHE A 132 -2.02 5.69 -1.72
N LYS A 133 -1.62 5.52 -2.99
CA LYS A 133 -0.99 6.57 -3.79
C LYS A 133 -1.90 6.96 -4.92
N ALA A 134 -2.23 8.24 -5.00
CA ALA A 134 -3.10 8.77 -6.03
C ALA A 134 -2.45 9.96 -6.72
N THR A 135 -2.55 10.00 -8.04
CA THR A 135 -2.12 11.14 -8.86
C THR A 135 -3.28 11.57 -9.74
N LEU A 136 -3.53 12.88 -9.77
CA LEU A 136 -4.49 13.49 -10.67
C LEU A 136 -3.76 14.49 -11.56
N THR A 137 -3.83 14.28 -12.87
CA THR A 137 -3.22 15.14 -13.88
C THR A 137 -4.32 15.81 -14.70
N LYS A 138 -4.31 17.15 -14.74
CA LYS A 138 -5.16 17.92 -15.66
C LYS A 138 -4.85 17.49 -17.09
N LYS A 139 -5.89 17.17 -17.87
CA LYS A 139 -5.78 17.06 -19.33
C LYS A 139 -6.35 18.33 -19.96
N ASN A 140 -5.90 18.65 -21.17
CA ASN A 140 -6.40 19.80 -21.93
C ASN A 140 -7.93 19.72 -22.10
N ARG A 141 -8.56 20.87 -22.38
CA ARG A 141 -10.01 21.20 -22.29
C ARG A 141 -11.04 20.18 -22.82
N GLU A 142 -10.66 19.14 -23.55
CA GLU A 142 -11.55 18.13 -24.13
C GLU A 142 -11.47 16.74 -23.47
N ALA A 143 -10.47 16.48 -22.60
CA ALA A 143 -10.30 15.19 -21.94
C ALA A 143 -10.48 15.29 -20.41
N ARG A 144 -11.14 14.28 -19.82
CA ARG A 144 -11.22 14.16 -18.36
C ARG A 144 -9.81 14.02 -17.77
N ALA A 145 -9.57 14.64 -16.62
CA ALA A 145 -8.33 14.51 -15.88
C ALA A 145 -7.97 13.04 -15.66
N ALA A 146 -6.70 12.69 -15.88
CA ALA A 146 -6.20 11.33 -15.68
C ALA A 146 -5.99 11.08 -14.19
N PHE A 147 -6.68 10.07 -13.67
CA PHE A 147 -6.57 9.64 -12.28
C PHE A 147 -5.84 8.29 -12.24
N ASP A 148 -4.66 8.28 -11.63
CA ASP A 148 -3.90 7.06 -11.35
C ASP A 148 -4.01 6.75 -9.86
N PHE A 149 -4.34 5.50 -9.54
CA PHE A 149 -4.50 5.04 -8.16
C PHE A 149 -3.80 3.70 -7.97
N VAL A 150 -2.87 3.67 -7.02
CA VAL A 150 -2.12 2.48 -6.63
C VAL A 150 -2.44 2.16 -5.17
N VAL A 151 -2.87 0.93 -4.94
CA VAL A 151 -2.98 0.37 -3.59
C VAL A 151 -1.77 -0.52 -3.34
N THR A 152 -1.14 -0.34 -2.19
CA THR A 152 -0.02 -1.16 -1.73
C THR A 152 -0.36 -1.77 -0.38
N VAL A 153 -0.15 -3.08 -0.23
CA VAL A 153 -0.16 -3.77 1.07
C VAL A 153 1.22 -4.29 1.37
N VAL A 154 1.65 -4.15 2.63
CA VAL A 154 2.89 -4.72 3.15
C VAL A 154 2.51 -5.82 4.13
N VAL A 155 2.79 -7.06 3.73
CA VAL A 155 2.29 -8.26 4.39
C VAL A 155 3.46 -9.02 5.00
N PRO A 156 3.54 -9.14 6.33
CA PRO A 156 4.53 -9.98 6.97
C PRO A 156 4.11 -11.45 6.87
N VAL A 157 5.05 -12.31 6.50
CA VAL A 157 4.81 -13.75 6.29
C VAL A 157 5.94 -14.58 6.90
N THR A 158 5.72 -15.89 7.05
CA THR A 158 6.79 -16.84 7.33
C THR A 158 7.29 -17.44 6.02
N THR A 159 8.61 -17.47 5.83
CA THR A 159 9.26 -18.17 4.72
C THR A 159 10.23 -19.21 5.27
N LEU A 160 10.17 -20.43 4.73
CA LEU A 160 11.07 -21.52 5.08
C LEU A 160 11.86 -21.96 3.85
N CYS A 161 13.18 -22.07 4.00
CA CYS A 161 14.10 -22.27 2.89
C CYS A 161 14.05 -23.72 2.35
N PRO A 162 13.66 -23.94 1.08
CA PRO A 162 13.68 -25.26 0.47
C PRO A 162 15.09 -25.89 0.44
N CYS A 163 16.12 -25.07 0.21
CA CYS A 163 17.51 -25.53 0.17
C CYS A 163 17.93 -26.14 1.53
N SER A 164 17.68 -25.40 2.62
CA SER A 164 18.04 -25.86 3.97
C SER A 164 17.34 -27.15 4.35
N LYS A 165 16.04 -27.27 4.03
CA LYS A 165 15.28 -28.51 4.24
C LYS A 165 15.87 -29.70 3.46
N ALA A 166 16.34 -29.47 2.24
CA ALA A 166 16.84 -30.54 1.38
C ALA A 166 18.22 -31.08 1.79
N ILE A 167 19.08 -30.24 2.38
CA ILE A 167 20.46 -30.60 2.70
C ILE A 167 20.66 -31.02 4.17
N SER A 168 19.77 -30.62 5.07
CA SER A 168 19.86 -30.93 6.49
C SER A 168 19.24 -32.29 6.82
N GLN A 169 19.84 -33.05 7.75
CA GLN A 169 19.25 -34.29 8.26
C GLN A 169 17.95 -34.05 9.05
N SER A 170 17.84 -32.90 9.70
CA SER A 170 16.66 -32.47 10.44
C SER A 170 16.58 -30.95 10.51
N GLY A 171 15.35 -30.44 10.51
CA GLY A 171 15.07 -29.01 10.56
C GLY A 171 15.39 -28.28 9.26
N ALA A 172 15.00 -27.02 9.22
CA ALA A 172 15.28 -26.09 8.13
C ALA A 172 15.22 -24.67 8.68
N HIS A 173 16.10 -23.78 8.24
CA HIS A 173 15.99 -22.38 8.65
C HIS A 173 14.76 -21.74 8.04
N ASN A 174 14.13 -20.87 8.84
CA ASN A 174 13.02 -20.04 8.45
C ASN A 174 13.21 -18.64 9.07
N GLN A 175 12.42 -17.70 8.58
CA GLN A 175 12.49 -16.31 8.97
C GLN A 175 11.18 -15.59 8.70
N ARG A 176 11.07 -14.37 9.24
CA ARG A 176 10.06 -13.42 8.79
C ARG A 176 10.46 -12.93 7.40
N GLY A 177 9.51 -12.95 6.49
CA GLY A 177 9.56 -12.24 5.22
C GLY A 177 8.58 -11.07 5.24
N GLN A 178 8.84 -10.08 4.39
CA GLN A 178 7.94 -8.97 4.14
C GLN A 178 7.67 -8.89 2.63
N VAL A 179 6.41 -8.92 2.26
CA VAL A 179 5.97 -8.76 0.89
C VAL A 179 5.32 -7.40 0.72
N THR A 180 5.85 -6.58 -0.19
CA THR A 180 5.18 -5.35 -0.64
C THR A 180 4.48 -5.63 -1.95
N PHE A 181 3.15 -5.64 -1.94
CA PHE A 181 2.32 -5.89 -3.12
C PHE A 181 1.54 -4.64 -3.51
N SER A 182 1.93 -4.04 -4.63
CA SER A 182 1.30 -2.84 -5.19
C SER A 182 0.51 -3.19 -6.44
N VAL A 183 -0.70 -2.64 -6.58
CA VAL A 183 -1.59 -2.90 -7.73
C VAL A 183 -2.26 -1.63 -8.25
N ARG A 184 -2.52 -1.62 -9.56
CA ARG A 184 -3.55 -0.79 -10.18
C ARG A 184 -4.69 -1.70 -10.60
N CYS A 185 -5.91 -1.33 -10.27
CA CYS A 185 -7.08 -2.15 -10.56
C CYS A 185 -8.09 -1.43 -11.47
N ALA A 186 -8.80 -2.21 -12.30
CA ALA A 186 -9.90 -1.69 -13.11
C ALA A 186 -11.10 -1.27 -12.24
N ARG A 187 -11.28 -1.93 -11.11
CA ARG A 187 -12.30 -1.69 -10.08
C ARG A 187 -11.65 -1.79 -8.70
N THR A 188 -12.26 -1.14 -7.70
CA THR A 188 -11.80 -1.24 -6.31
C THR A 188 -11.63 -2.69 -5.89
N MET A 189 -10.46 -3.01 -5.33
CA MET A 189 -10.12 -4.31 -4.75
C MET A 189 -10.02 -4.13 -3.23
N TRP A 190 -10.51 -5.11 -2.47
CA TRP A 190 -10.44 -5.07 -1.02
C TRP A 190 -9.01 -5.30 -0.53
N ILE A 191 -8.59 -4.60 0.51
CA ILE A 191 -7.25 -4.75 1.12
C ILE A 191 -7.04 -6.21 1.56
N GLU A 192 -8.07 -6.81 2.13
CA GLU A 192 -8.12 -8.19 2.61
C GLU A 192 -7.90 -9.19 1.48
N GLU A 193 -8.40 -8.91 0.26
CA GLU A 193 -8.19 -9.78 -0.91
C GLU A 193 -6.72 -9.75 -1.34
N MET A 194 -6.09 -8.59 -1.28
CA MET A 194 -4.66 -8.45 -1.58
C MET A 194 -3.80 -9.15 -0.53
N ILE A 195 -4.12 -8.98 0.76
CA ILE A 195 -3.44 -9.65 1.87
C ILE A 195 -3.57 -11.16 1.74
N ARG A 196 -4.78 -11.68 1.51
CA ARG A 196 -5.00 -13.13 1.37
C ARG A 196 -4.23 -13.72 0.20
N LEU A 197 -4.21 -13.04 -0.95
CA LEU A 197 -3.44 -13.47 -2.12
C LEU A 197 -1.95 -13.66 -1.79
N VAL A 198 -1.38 -12.75 -0.98
CA VAL A 198 0.01 -12.84 -0.51
C VAL A 198 0.19 -13.94 0.53
N GLU A 199 -0.66 -14.01 1.55
CA GLU A 199 -0.58 -15.01 2.62
C GLU A 199 -0.67 -16.44 2.08
N ASP A 200 -1.54 -16.69 1.11
CA ASP A 200 -1.68 -17.99 0.44
C ASP A 200 -0.49 -18.37 -0.45
N SER A 201 0.45 -17.44 -0.68
CA SER A 201 1.62 -17.65 -1.54
C SER A 201 2.91 -17.94 -0.76
N ALA A 202 2.88 -17.73 0.56
CA ALA A 202 4.02 -17.93 1.46
C ALA A 202 4.08 -19.35 2.04
N SER A 203 5.15 -19.67 2.78
CA SER A 203 5.25 -20.96 3.48
C SER A 203 4.19 -21.11 4.56
N CYS A 204 3.92 -20.04 5.30
CA CYS A 204 2.81 -19.95 6.22
C CYS A 204 2.47 -18.48 6.50
N GLU A 205 1.20 -18.20 6.71
CA GLU A 205 0.72 -16.91 7.19
C GLU A 205 1.06 -16.69 8.69
N LEU A 206 1.01 -15.43 9.13
CA LEU A 206 1.23 -15.08 10.54
C LEU A 206 -0.07 -14.98 11.32
N TYR A 207 0.05 -15.23 12.62
CA TYR A 207 -1.01 -15.13 13.61
C TYR A 207 -0.47 -14.46 14.88
N THR A 208 -1.22 -13.52 15.46
CA THR A 208 -0.84 -12.82 16.69
C THR A 208 -0.98 -13.70 17.93
N LEU A 209 -1.94 -14.64 17.92
CA LEU A 209 -2.21 -15.53 19.05
C LEU A 209 -2.22 -16.98 18.58
N LEU A 210 -1.24 -17.75 19.04
CA LEU A 210 -1.14 -19.19 18.83
C LEU A 210 -1.11 -19.90 20.19
N LYS A 211 -1.78 -21.04 20.29
CA LYS A 211 -1.61 -22.01 21.38
C LYS A 211 -0.75 -23.16 20.88
N ARG A 212 -0.31 -24.04 21.78
CA ARG A 212 0.59 -25.17 21.44
C ARG A 212 0.12 -26.00 20.23
N PRO A 213 -1.18 -26.36 20.09
CA PRO A 213 -1.65 -27.09 18.91
C PRO A 213 -1.51 -26.28 17.61
N ASP A 214 -1.69 -24.96 17.69
CA ASP A 214 -1.55 -24.05 16.56
C ASP A 214 -0.07 -23.87 16.16
N GLU A 215 0.82 -23.70 17.15
CA GLU A 215 2.28 -23.62 16.93
C GLU A 215 2.81 -24.86 16.23
N LYS A 216 2.34 -26.05 16.66
CA LYS A 216 2.64 -27.32 15.98
C LYS A 216 2.21 -27.25 14.52
N PHE A 217 0.95 -26.89 14.26
CA PHE A 217 0.39 -26.83 12.91
C PHE A 217 1.17 -25.87 12.01
N VAL A 218 1.40 -24.62 12.42
CA VAL A 218 2.06 -23.63 11.55
C VAL A 218 3.52 -24.00 11.27
N THR A 219 4.19 -24.66 12.22
CA THR A 219 5.57 -25.15 12.04
C THR A 219 5.61 -26.28 11.01
N GLU A 220 4.74 -27.29 11.14
CA GLU A 220 4.63 -28.39 10.20
C GLU A 220 4.21 -27.89 8.82
N HIS A 221 3.22 -27.00 8.75
CA HIS A 221 2.73 -26.41 7.51
C HIS A 221 3.82 -25.65 6.74
N ALA A 222 4.59 -24.79 7.42
CA ALA A 222 5.71 -24.08 6.79
C ALA A 222 6.82 -25.04 6.35
N TYR A 223 7.08 -26.09 7.13
CA TYR A 223 8.07 -27.12 6.77
C TYR A 223 7.64 -27.90 5.53
N GLU A 224 6.35 -28.23 5.39
CA GLU A 224 5.79 -28.95 4.25
C GLU A 224 5.71 -28.08 2.99
N ASN A 225 5.56 -26.76 3.14
CA ASN A 225 5.44 -25.79 2.05
C ASN A 225 6.63 -24.81 2.03
N PRO A 226 7.88 -25.26 1.81
CA PRO A 226 9.03 -24.37 1.74
C PRO A 226 8.97 -23.52 0.47
N VAL A 227 9.34 -22.23 0.56
CA VAL A 227 9.25 -21.27 -0.55
C VAL A 227 10.51 -20.39 -0.57
N PHE A 228 11.21 -20.31 -1.70
CA PHE A 228 12.28 -19.30 -1.88
C PHE A 228 11.69 -17.90 -2.04
N VAL A 229 12.52 -16.86 -1.91
CA VAL A 229 12.08 -15.47 -2.15
C VAL A 229 11.60 -15.29 -3.60
N GLU A 230 12.23 -15.97 -4.56
CA GLU A 230 11.83 -15.96 -5.97
C GLU A 230 10.51 -16.71 -6.21
N ASP A 231 10.29 -17.81 -5.50
CA ASP A 231 9.03 -18.58 -5.61
C ASP A 231 7.87 -17.76 -5.05
N LEU A 232 8.10 -17.04 -3.94
CA LEU A 232 7.08 -16.19 -3.33
C LEU A 232 6.59 -15.12 -4.30
N VAL A 233 7.50 -14.36 -4.94
CA VAL A 233 7.08 -13.34 -5.92
C VAL A 233 6.43 -13.96 -7.16
N ARG A 234 6.84 -15.16 -7.59
CA ARG A 234 6.23 -15.88 -8.73
C ARG A 234 4.82 -16.37 -8.41
N ASN A 235 4.62 -16.95 -7.23
CA ASN A 235 3.31 -17.43 -6.77
C ASN A 235 2.29 -16.27 -6.72
N ILE A 236 2.70 -15.12 -6.18
CA ILE A 236 1.87 -13.91 -6.13
C ILE A 236 1.60 -13.40 -7.55
N ALA A 237 2.62 -13.32 -8.41
CA ALA A 237 2.47 -12.86 -9.79
C ALA A 237 1.51 -13.76 -10.59
N GLN A 238 1.59 -15.08 -10.43
CA GLN A 238 0.69 -16.02 -11.10
C GLN A 238 -0.78 -15.80 -10.68
N ARG A 239 -1.03 -15.61 -9.38
CA ARG A 239 -2.37 -15.28 -8.87
C ARG A 239 -2.85 -13.91 -9.34
N ALA A 240 -1.94 -12.92 -9.40
CA ALA A 240 -2.26 -11.58 -9.87
C ALA A 240 -2.62 -11.57 -11.38
N GLU A 241 -1.89 -12.32 -12.22
CA GLU A 241 -2.20 -12.47 -13.65
C GLU A 241 -3.52 -13.19 -13.90
N ALA A 242 -3.90 -14.13 -13.04
CA ALA A 242 -5.21 -14.79 -13.12
C ALA A 242 -6.39 -13.86 -12.76
N ASN A 243 -6.12 -12.72 -12.12
CA ASN A 243 -7.14 -11.76 -11.72
C ASN A 243 -7.26 -10.62 -12.74
N SER A 244 -8.27 -10.72 -13.62
CA SER A 244 -8.56 -9.69 -14.64
C SER A 244 -8.83 -8.28 -14.09
N ASN A 245 -9.09 -8.12 -12.80
CA ASN A 245 -9.23 -6.81 -12.18
C ASN A 245 -7.87 -6.10 -12.00
N ILE A 246 -6.76 -6.83 -11.91
CA ILE A 246 -5.42 -6.28 -11.70
C ILE A 246 -4.80 -5.92 -13.05
N LEU A 247 -4.70 -4.62 -13.33
CA LEU A 247 -4.17 -4.10 -14.58
C LEU A 247 -2.64 -4.01 -14.58
N TRP A 248 -2.08 -3.69 -13.42
CA TRP A 248 -0.64 -3.58 -13.17
C TRP A 248 -0.35 -4.08 -11.76
N TYR A 249 0.82 -4.67 -11.57
CA TYR A 249 1.34 -4.97 -10.24
C TYR A 249 2.85 -4.80 -10.15
N ARG A 250 3.30 -4.57 -8.91
CA ARG A 250 4.68 -4.66 -8.47
C ARG A 250 4.71 -5.44 -7.17
N ILE A 251 5.49 -6.51 -7.15
CA ILE A 251 5.62 -7.44 -6.04
C ILE A 251 7.08 -7.44 -5.64
N GLU A 252 7.34 -7.11 -4.38
CA GLU A 252 8.66 -7.17 -3.76
C GLU A 252 8.58 -8.11 -2.58
N ALA A 253 9.52 -9.04 -2.46
CA ALA A 253 9.65 -9.89 -1.29
C ALA A 253 11.05 -9.72 -0.71
N GLU A 254 11.11 -9.52 0.59
CA GLU A 254 12.35 -9.39 1.36
C GLU A 254 12.32 -10.37 2.53
N ASN A 255 13.29 -11.28 2.59
CA ASN A 255 13.45 -12.22 3.69
C ASN A 255 14.57 -11.72 4.62
N PHE A 256 14.25 -11.54 5.89
CA PHE A 256 15.21 -11.17 6.92
C PHE A 256 15.97 -12.42 7.37
N GLU A 257 17.00 -12.80 6.61
CA GLU A 257 17.66 -14.10 6.74
C GLU A 257 18.11 -14.39 8.18
N SER A 258 17.72 -15.55 8.71
CA SER A 258 18.04 -15.93 10.09
C SER A 258 19.49 -16.38 10.30
N ILE A 259 20.18 -16.72 9.21
CA ILE A 259 21.57 -17.23 9.22
C ILE A 259 22.58 -16.29 8.55
N HIS A 260 22.12 -15.15 8.04
CA HIS A 260 22.94 -14.15 7.36
C HIS A 260 22.62 -12.75 7.87
N ASN A 261 23.60 -11.84 7.88
CA ASN A 261 23.39 -10.45 8.28
C ASN A 261 23.11 -9.54 7.08
N HIS A 262 22.24 -10.01 6.17
CA HIS A 262 21.71 -9.29 5.02
C HIS A 262 20.41 -9.96 4.60
N ASN A 263 19.59 -9.25 3.81
CA ASN A 263 18.29 -9.76 3.39
C ASN A 263 18.37 -10.37 1.99
N ALA A 264 17.62 -11.45 1.75
CA ALA A 264 17.37 -11.95 0.41
C ALA A 264 16.19 -11.19 -0.20
N TYR A 265 16.29 -10.79 -1.47
CA TYR A 265 15.31 -9.90 -2.10
C TYR A 265 14.98 -10.35 -3.52
N ALA A 266 13.69 -10.31 -3.89
CA ALA A 266 13.23 -10.50 -5.25
C ALA A 266 12.11 -9.52 -5.61
N LEU A 267 11.99 -9.20 -6.90
CA LEU A 267 10.99 -8.30 -7.43
C LEU A 267 10.45 -8.80 -8.77
N ILE A 268 9.12 -8.77 -8.91
CA ILE A 268 8.44 -8.87 -10.22
C ILE A 268 7.55 -7.64 -10.40
N GLU A 269 7.67 -6.99 -11.56
CA GLU A 269 6.80 -5.90 -11.96
C GLU A 269 6.25 -6.14 -13.37
N LYS A 270 4.94 -6.00 -13.52
CA LYS A 270 4.26 -6.15 -14.81
C LYS A 270 4.61 -4.95 -15.71
N LYS A 271 5.41 -5.19 -16.76
CA LYS A 271 5.75 -4.17 -17.76
C LYS A 271 4.54 -3.88 -18.66
N GLY A 272 4.28 -2.60 -18.96
CA GLY A 272 3.38 -2.20 -20.05
C GLY A 272 2.00 -1.63 -19.65
N ALA A 273 1.66 -1.58 -18.36
CA ALA A 273 0.43 -0.94 -17.89
C ALA A 273 0.73 0.43 -17.25
N ARG A 274 1.09 1.42 -18.07
CA ARG A 274 1.04 2.84 -17.65
C ARG A 274 -0.38 3.36 -17.93
N PRO A 275 -1.00 4.14 -17.02
CA PRO A 275 -2.27 4.78 -17.30
C PRO A 275 -2.06 5.77 -18.46
N HIS A 276 -2.76 5.57 -19.57
CA HIS A 276 -2.95 6.49 -20.69
C HIS A 276 -1.79 7.47 -20.98
N SER A 277 -0.80 7.01 -21.76
CA SER A 277 -0.18 7.88 -22.77
C SER A 277 -1.25 8.49 -23.66
#